data_AF-A0A0F9KIM0-F1
#
_entry.id   AF-A0A0F9KIM0-F1
#
_cell.length_a   1.000
_cell.length_b   1.000
_cell.length_c   1.000
_cell.angle_alpha   90.00
_cell.angle_beta   90.00
_cell.angle_gamma   90.00
#
_symmetry.space_group_name_H-M   'P 1'
#
loop_
_entity.id
_entity.type
_entity.pdbx_description
1 polymer ?
#
loop_
_entity_poly.entity_id
_entity_poly.type
_entity_poly.pdbx_seq_one_letter_code
_entity_poly.pdbx_strand_id
1 'polypeptide(L)'
;MTSSDTKSNQTSNPVQFIDITAAQAGQRIDNFLLTLEKGVPKSRIYRAIRKGEVRVNKGRIKQTYKIQAGDSIRIPPLRVSEDTTPTTVSEFLRRLLTESILLEDDD
;
A
#
# COMPACT_ATOMS: atom_id res chain seq x y z
N MET A 1 -13.59 20.49 36.06
CA MET A 1 -12.74 21.03 34.98
C MET A 1 -11.84 19.87 34.53
N THR A 2 -12.19 19.15 33.46
CA THR A 2 -11.96 19.50 32.03
C THR A 2 -10.46 19.54 31.72
N SER A 3 -9.89 18.52 31.08
CA SER A 3 -9.82 18.35 29.60
C SER A 3 -8.55 18.97 29.03
N SER A 4 -7.79 18.38 28.11
CA SER A 4 -7.71 16.98 27.62
C SER A 4 -6.23 16.74 27.21
N ASP A 5 -5.74 16.13 26.11
CA ASP A 5 -6.14 15.25 24.98
C ASP A 5 -4.79 14.66 24.45
N THR A 6 -4.62 13.67 23.55
CA THR A 6 -5.54 12.95 22.68
C THR A 6 -5.07 11.50 22.39
N LYS A 7 -5.75 10.82 21.46
CA LYS A 7 -5.49 9.44 21.01
C LYS A 7 -4.52 9.39 19.83
N SER A 8 -3.72 8.33 19.73
CA SER A 8 -3.33 7.77 18.42
C SER A 8 -3.81 6.32 18.34
N ASN A 9 -4.57 6.00 17.29
CA ASN A 9 -5.40 4.80 17.25
C ASN A 9 -4.69 3.66 16.50
N GLN A 10 -4.26 2.64 17.24
CA GLN A 10 -3.68 1.42 16.65
C GLN A 10 -4.79 0.52 16.06
N THR A 11 -5.44 0.99 14.99
CA THR A 11 -6.42 0.20 14.23
C THR A 11 -5.72 -0.92 13.47
N SER A 12 -5.57 -2.06 14.14
CA SER A 12 -5.21 -3.36 13.58
C SER A 12 -6.33 -3.88 12.67
N ASN A 13 -6.50 -3.22 11.52
CA ASN A 13 -7.47 -3.60 10.48
C ASN A 13 -7.34 -5.12 10.19
N PRO A 14 -8.41 -5.91 10.30
CA PRO A 14 -8.30 -7.36 10.39
C PRO A 14 -7.69 -7.98 9.14
N VAL A 15 -7.03 -9.13 9.33
CA VAL A 15 -6.53 -9.95 8.23
C VAL A 15 -7.72 -10.52 7.47
N GLN A 16 -7.80 -10.25 6.17
CA GLN A 16 -8.87 -10.77 5.32
C GLN A 16 -8.53 -12.16 4.80
N PHE A 17 -9.56 -12.98 4.63
CA PHE A 17 -9.52 -14.22 3.86
C PHE A 17 -10.48 -14.05 2.69
N ILE A 18 -10.06 -14.45 1.49
CA ILE A 18 -10.88 -14.39 0.27
C ILE A 18 -10.75 -15.71 -0.47
N ASP A 19 -11.88 -16.35 -0.71
CA ASP A 19 -11.97 -17.61 -1.42
C ASP A 19 -12.23 -17.36 -2.91
N ILE A 20 -11.48 -18.03 -3.77
CA ILE A 20 -11.42 -17.73 -5.21
C ILE A 20 -12.55 -18.44 -5.97
N THR A 21 -13.34 -17.66 -6.68
CA THR A 21 -14.43 -18.15 -7.54
C THR A 21 -13.92 -18.66 -8.89
N ALA A 22 -14.71 -19.49 -9.58
CA ALA A 22 -14.36 -19.99 -10.92
C ALA A 22 -14.12 -18.87 -11.95
N ALA A 23 -14.84 -17.74 -11.84
CA ALA A 23 -14.65 -16.57 -12.70
C ALA A 23 -13.32 -15.83 -12.44
N GLN A 24 -12.67 -16.07 -11.30
CA GLN A 24 -11.38 -15.50 -10.93
C GLN A 24 -10.22 -16.49 -11.13
N ALA A 25 -10.49 -17.76 -11.44
CA ALA A 25 -9.47 -18.79 -11.62
C ALA A 25 -8.60 -18.56 -12.87
N GLY A 26 -7.39 -19.14 -12.88
CA GLY A 26 -6.45 -19.07 -14.00
C GLY A 26 -5.65 -17.76 -14.10
N GLN A 27 -6.12 -16.66 -13.51
CA GLN A 27 -5.35 -15.42 -13.40
C GLN A 27 -4.19 -15.55 -12.40
N ARG A 28 -3.22 -14.64 -12.48
CA ARG A 28 -2.10 -14.58 -11.54
C ARG A 28 -2.50 -13.89 -10.23
N ILE A 29 -1.95 -14.33 -9.11
CA ILE A 29 -2.22 -13.71 -7.81
C ILE A 29 -1.79 -12.24 -7.73
N ASP A 30 -0.73 -11.81 -8.42
CA ASP A 30 -0.35 -10.40 -8.46
C ASP A 30 -1.37 -9.51 -9.20
N ASN A 31 -1.96 -10.00 -10.29
CA ASN A 31 -3.08 -9.32 -10.97
C ASN A 31 -4.37 -9.31 -10.12
N PHE A 32 -4.65 -10.39 -9.39
CA PHE A 32 -5.80 -10.46 -8.48
C PHE A 32 -5.68 -9.46 -7.33
N LEU A 33 -4.51 -9.39 -6.67
CA LEU A 33 -4.26 -8.43 -5.60
C LEU A 33 -4.31 -6.98 -6.11
N LEU A 34 -3.86 -6.71 -7.34
CA LEU A 34 -3.95 -5.39 -7.97
C LEU A 34 -5.38 -4.95 -8.33
N THR A 35 -6.30 -5.88 -8.58
CA THR A 35 -7.70 -5.55 -8.90
C THR A 35 -8.58 -5.44 -7.65
N LEU A 36 -8.21 -6.15 -6.57
CA LEU A 36 -8.79 -6.03 -5.23
C LEU A 36 -8.36 -4.72 -4.53
N GLU A 37 -7.06 -4.53 -4.33
CA GLU A 37 -6.47 -3.48 -3.49
C GLU A 37 -6.22 -2.20 -4.30
N LYS A 38 -7.30 -1.59 -4.79
CA LYS A 38 -7.28 -0.37 -5.60
C LYS A 38 -6.62 0.78 -4.82
N GLY A 39 -5.50 1.29 -5.35
CA GLY A 39 -4.69 2.33 -4.71
C GLY A 39 -3.36 1.83 -4.14
N VAL A 40 -3.14 0.52 -4.01
CA VAL A 40 -1.91 -0.03 -3.45
C VAL A 40 -0.80 -0.14 -4.51
N PRO A 41 0.37 0.52 -4.34
CA PRO A 41 1.45 0.43 -5.32
C PRO A 41 2.00 -0.99 -5.46
N LYS A 42 2.31 -1.39 -6.70
CA LYS A 42 2.85 -2.72 -7.07
C LYS A 42 3.99 -3.18 -6.16
N SER A 43 4.88 -2.26 -5.75
CA SER A 43 6.00 -2.53 -4.84
C SER A 43 5.56 -3.02 -3.44
N ARG A 44 4.44 -2.52 -2.91
CA ARG A 44 3.89 -2.96 -1.61
C ARG A 44 3.34 -4.38 -1.71
N ILE A 45 2.61 -4.70 -2.77
CA ILE A 45 2.08 -6.05 -3.04
C ILE A 45 3.24 -7.05 -3.18
N TYR A 46 4.27 -6.74 -3.98
CA TYR A 46 5.43 -7.62 -4.10
C TYR A 46 6.20 -7.80 -2.79
N ARG A 47 6.29 -6.77 -1.93
CA ARG A 47 6.87 -6.92 -0.57
C ARG A 47 6.03 -7.84 0.32
N ALA A 48 4.70 -7.71 0.31
CA ALA A 48 3.80 -8.54 1.12
C ALA A 48 3.84 -10.02 0.71
N ILE A 49 3.93 -10.31 -0.60
CA ILE A 49 4.15 -11.67 -1.13
C ILE A 49 5.52 -12.19 -0.72
N ARG A 50 6.62 -11.45 -0.97
CA ARG A 50 8.00 -11.91 -0.69
C ARG A 50 8.26 -12.13 0.80
N LYS A 51 7.67 -11.34 1.69
CA LYS A 51 7.74 -11.51 3.15
C LYS A 51 6.86 -12.68 3.65
N GLY A 52 5.94 -13.18 2.83
CA GLY A 52 5.01 -14.27 3.18
C GLY A 52 3.88 -13.82 4.11
N GLU A 53 3.49 -12.54 4.01
CA GLU A 53 2.31 -11.97 4.68
C GLU A 53 1.04 -12.44 3.97
N VAL A 54 1.06 -12.38 2.62
CA VAL A 54 0.09 -13.04 1.74
C VAL A 54 0.36 -14.54 1.70
N ARG A 55 -0.69 -15.36 1.83
CA ARG A 55 -0.62 -16.83 1.76
C ARG A 55 -1.83 -17.39 1.03
N VAL A 56 -1.63 -18.46 0.27
CA VAL A 56 -2.71 -19.25 -0.36
C VAL A 56 -2.73 -20.63 0.28
N ASN A 57 -3.89 -21.12 0.70
CA ASN A 57 -4.07 -22.43 1.33
C ASN A 57 -3.07 -22.67 2.48
N LYS A 58 -2.85 -21.62 3.30
CA LYS A 58 -1.85 -21.52 4.40
C LYS A 58 -0.37 -21.55 3.96
N GLY A 59 -0.06 -21.90 2.71
CA GLY A 59 1.30 -21.95 2.15
C GLY A 59 1.88 -20.59 1.71
N ARG A 60 3.20 -20.55 1.50
CA ARG A 60 3.89 -19.46 0.79
C ARG A 60 3.88 -19.73 -0.71
N ILE A 61 3.55 -18.73 -1.53
CA ILE A 61 3.50 -18.85 -2.99
C ILE A 61 4.39 -17.81 -3.70
N LYS A 62 4.64 -18.00 -4.99
CA LYS A 62 5.31 -17.01 -5.86
C LYS A 62 4.27 -16.06 -6.45
N GLN A 63 4.67 -14.80 -6.73
CA GLN A 63 3.83 -13.81 -7.43
C GLN A 63 3.28 -14.30 -8.79
N THR A 64 3.97 -15.27 -9.42
CA THR A 64 3.58 -15.90 -10.68
C THR A 64 2.53 -17.01 -10.53
N TYR A 65 2.08 -17.32 -9.32
CA TYR A 65 1.10 -18.38 -9.06
C TYR A 65 -0.24 -18.07 -9.72
N LYS A 66 -0.79 -19.03 -10.47
CA LYS A 66 -2.13 -18.96 -11.04
C LYS A 66 -3.14 -19.49 -10.03
N ILE A 67 -4.04 -18.64 -9.55
CA ILE A 67 -5.05 -19.01 -8.56
C ILE A 67 -6.11 -19.93 -9.17
N GLN A 68 -6.61 -20.87 -8.38
CA GLN A 68 -7.61 -21.86 -8.78
C GLN A 68 -8.94 -21.62 -8.06
N ALA A 69 -10.04 -22.14 -8.61
CA ALA A 69 -11.32 -22.11 -7.92
C ALA A 69 -11.23 -22.91 -6.61
N GLY A 70 -11.66 -22.32 -5.49
CA GLY A 70 -11.54 -22.91 -4.16
C GLY A 70 -10.21 -22.65 -3.42
N ASP A 71 -9.27 -21.89 -4.02
CA ASP A 71 -8.13 -21.36 -3.26
C ASP A 71 -8.62 -20.37 -2.19
N SER A 72 -8.12 -20.50 -0.96
CA SER A 72 -8.36 -19.53 0.12
C SER A 72 -7.12 -18.66 0.34
N ILE A 73 -7.25 -17.35 0.06
CA ILE A 73 -6.14 -16.39 0.11
C ILE A 73 -6.24 -15.52 1.36
N ARG A 74 -5.24 -15.62 2.22
CA ARG A 74 -5.02 -14.75 3.38
C ARG A 74 -4.27 -13.50 2.95
N ILE A 75 -4.86 -12.33 3.17
CA ILE A 75 -4.33 -11.02 2.77
C ILE A 75 -4.20 -10.14 4.02
N PRO A 76 -3.02 -9.56 4.31
CA PRO A 76 -2.89 -8.57 5.39
C PRO A 76 -3.62 -7.27 5.01
N PRO A 77 -3.98 -6.40 5.95
CA PRO A 77 -4.54 -5.09 5.62
C PRO A 77 -3.54 -4.24 4.82
N LEU A 78 -3.69 -4.17 3.49
CA LEU A 78 -2.79 -3.40 2.63
C LEU A 78 -3.23 -1.94 2.48
N ARG A 79 -3.76 -1.31 3.55
CA ARG A 79 -3.93 0.15 3.57
C ARG A 79 -2.58 0.81 3.30
N VAL A 80 -2.47 1.39 2.12
CA VAL A 80 -1.53 2.47 1.82
C VAL A 80 -2.32 3.73 2.09
N SER A 81 -1.84 4.55 3.02
CA SER A 81 -2.41 5.87 3.23
C SER A 81 -2.41 6.63 1.91
N GLU A 82 -3.48 7.37 1.64
CA GLU A 82 -3.55 8.33 0.53
C GLU A 82 -2.29 9.19 0.51
N ASP A 83 -1.81 9.51 -0.70
CA ASP A 83 -0.45 9.98 -0.93
C ASP A 83 -0.04 11.10 0.04
N THR A 84 0.79 10.74 1.03
CA THR A 84 1.70 11.69 1.68
C THR A 84 2.74 12.09 0.65
N THR A 85 2.31 12.96 -0.26
CA THR A 85 3.18 13.85 -1.01
C THR A 85 4.18 14.46 -0.02
N PRO A 86 5.49 14.39 -0.28
CA PRO A 86 6.48 15.03 0.59
C PRO A 86 6.46 16.55 0.36
N THR A 87 5.41 17.20 0.87
CA THR A 87 5.15 18.65 0.79
C THR A 87 6.31 19.47 1.38
N THR A 88 7.10 18.88 2.26
CA THR A 88 8.40 19.40 2.70
C THR A 88 9.50 19.04 1.70
N VAL A 89 9.61 19.84 0.65
CA VAL A 89 10.88 19.98 -0.10
C VAL A 89 12.01 20.23 0.90
N SER A 90 13.16 19.59 0.74
CA SER A 90 14.25 19.69 1.72
C SER A 90 14.74 21.13 1.86
N GLU A 91 15.16 21.50 3.07
CA GLU A 91 15.62 22.83 3.42
C GLU A 91 16.78 23.29 2.51
N PHE A 92 17.70 22.38 2.17
CA PHE A 92 18.76 22.62 1.19
C PHE A 92 18.22 23.04 -0.19
N LEU A 93 17.21 22.35 -0.71
CA LEU A 93 16.64 22.70 -2.03
C LEU A 93 15.87 24.01 -1.98
N ARG A 94 15.18 24.31 -0.87
CA ARG A 94 14.55 25.62 -0.64
C ARG A 94 15.59 26.74 -0.66
N ARG A 95 16.69 26.58 0.09
CA ARG A 95 17.76 27.58 0.16
C ARG A 95 18.41 27.81 -1.20
N LEU A 96 18.72 26.74 -1.94
CA LEU A 96 19.31 26.82 -3.27
C LEU A 96 18.39 27.52 -4.28
N LEU A 97 17.07 27.28 -4.21
CA LEU A 97 16.08 28.01 -5.02
C LEU A 97 16.05 29.51 -4.68
N THR A 98 16.02 29.88 -3.38
CA THR A 98 16.08 31.29 -2.95
C THR A 98 17.40 31.97 -3.35
N GLU A 99 18.53 31.28 -3.20
CA GLU A 99 19.86 31.75 -3.65
C GLU A 99 19.97 31.88 -5.19
N SER A 100 18.99 31.37 -5.95
CA SER A 100 18.97 31.40 -7.43
C SER A 100 17.97 32.41 -8.01
N ILE A 101 17.30 33.22 -7.18
CA ILE A 101 16.42 34.31 -7.66
C ILE A 101 17.30 35.47 -8.13
N LEU A 102 17.44 35.60 -9.46
CA LEU A 102 18.33 36.59 -10.09
C LEU A 102 17.71 38.00 -10.18
N LEU A 103 16.38 38.07 -10.12
CA LEU A 103 15.60 39.31 -10.13
C LEU A 103 14.27 39.07 -9.40
N GLU A 104 13.87 40.04 -8.59
CA GLU A 104 12.55 40.16 -7.98
C GLU A 104 12.09 41.59 -8.33
N ASP A 105 11.13 41.70 -9.25
CA ASP A 105 10.57 43.00 -9.67
C ASP A 105 9.44 43.38 -8.71
N ASP A 106 9.68 44.40 -7.88
CA ASP A 106 8.63 45.20 -7.24
C ASP A 106 8.10 46.26 -8.25
N ASP A 107 6.78 46.49 -8.27
CA ASP A 107 6.10 47.53 -9.10
C ASP A 107 6.41 48.99 -8.65
#